data_AF-A0A3B9F0F8-F1
#
_entry.id   AF-A0A3B9F0F8-F1
#
_cell.length_a   1.000
_cell.length_b   1.000
_cell.length_c   1.000
_cell.angle_alpha   90.00
_cell.angle_beta   90.00
_cell.angle_gamma   90.00
#
_symmetry.space_group_name_H-M   'P 1'
#
loop_
_entity.id
_entity.type
_entity.pdbx_description
1 polymer ?
#
loop_
_entity_poly.entity_id
_entity_poly.type
_entity_poly.pdbx_seq_one_letter_code
_entity_poly.pdbx_strand_id
1 'polypeptide(L)'
;DMDVVGGLNLKSLYKDNALAIFVMPPSMEELERRLRGRQTDDEDKIRQRLAKARKEIGRSDRFDHILLNNDLETAKKEAEKLVQSFLEK
;
A
#
# COMPACT_ATOMS: atom_id res chain seq x y z
N ASP A 1 4.54 8.17 3.17
CA ASP A 1 3.44 7.93 2.22
C ASP A 1 3.96 8.25 0.84
N MET A 2 4.02 7.28 -0.06
CA MET A 2 4.47 7.46 -1.44
C MET A 2 3.43 6.84 -2.36
N ASP A 3 3.02 7.59 -3.39
CA ASP A 3 2.09 7.09 -4.40
C ASP A 3 2.67 5.90 -5.18
N VAL A 4 1.80 5.10 -5.79
CA VAL A 4 2.21 3.94 -6.59
C VAL A 4 3.21 4.31 -7.69
N VAL A 5 3.02 5.46 -8.31
CA VAL A 5 3.93 5.95 -9.37
C VAL A 5 5.32 6.25 -8.82
N GLY A 6 5.39 6.86 -7.63
CA GLY A 6 6.67 7.15 -6.97
C GLY A 6 7.39 5.88 -6.55
N GLY A 7 6.67 4.91 -5.97
CA GLY A 7 7.22 3.61 -5.57
C GLY A 7 7.79 2.84 -6.77
N LEU A 8 7.07 2.82 -7.88
CA LEU A 8 7.50 2.16 -9.12
C LEU A 8 8.69 2.87 -9.79
N ASN A 9 8.77 4.19 -9.71
CA ASN A 9 9.94 4.93 -10.20
C ASN A 9 11.20 4.59 -9.40
N LEU A 10 11.10 4.55 -8.07
CA LEU A 10 12.23 4.10 -7.23
C LEU A 10 12.63 2.66 -7.56
N LYS A 11 11.66 1.75 -7.72
CA LYS A 11 11.94 0.37 -8.15
C LYS A 11 12.64 0.33 -9.52
N SER A 12 12.24 1.19 -10.46
CA SER A 12 12.91 1.26 -11.76
C SER A 12 14.34 1.81 -11.68
N LEU A 13 14.61 2.72 -10.75
CA LEU A 13 15.93 3.34 -10.54
C LEU A 13 16.90 2.38 -9.83
N TYR A 14 16.43 1.73 -8.76
CA TYR A 14 17.26 0.89 -7.89
C TYR A 14 17.15 -0.61 -8.21
N LYS A 15 16.20 -1.03 -9.06
CA LYS A 15 15.99 -2.39 -9.55
C LYS A 15 16.01 -3.44 -8.43
N ASP A 16 17.03 -4.29 -8.41
CA ASP A 16 17.23 -5.36 -7.43
C ASP A 16 17.58 -4.82 -6.03
N ASN A 17 18.04 -3.58 -5.91
CA ASN A 17 18.35 -2.92 -4.64
C ASN A 17 17.16 -2.16 -4.04
N ALA A 18 15.95 -2.32 -4.58
CA ALA A 18 14.74 -1.77 -3.98
C ALA A 18 13.65 -2.83 -3.86
N LEU A 19 13.06 -2.94 -2.67
CA LEU A 19 11.88 -3.76 -2.41
C LEU A 19 10.64 -2.88 -2.44
N ALA A 20 9.77 -3.09 -3.43
CA ALA A 20 8.50 -2.39 -3.52
C ALA A 20 7.39 -3.24 -2.87
N ILE A 21 6.92 -2.83 -1.70
CA ILE A 21 5.80 -3.48 -1.00
C ILE A 21 4.54 -2.62 -1.15
N PHE A 22 3.49 -3.19 -1.72
CA PHE A 22 2.18 -2.56 -1.81
C PHE A 22 1.33 -2.91 -0.60
N VAL A 23 0.98 -1.92 0.23
CA VAL A 23 0.11 -2.14 1.40
C VAL A 23 -1.35 -2.02 0.96
N MET A 24 -2.00 -3.17 0.79
CA MET A 24 -3.39 -3.27 0.37
C MET A 24 -4.32 -3.26 1.59
N PRO A 25 -5.35 -2.39 1.62
CA PRO A 25 -6.40 -2.49 2.63
C PRO A 25 -7.21 -3.77 2.43
N PRO A 26 -7.83 -4.33 3.50
CA PRO A 26 -8.53 -5.61 3.41
C PRO A 26 -9.73 -5.55 2.46
N SER A 27 -10.40 -4.39 2.43
CA SER A 27 -11.51 -4.09 1.51
C SER A 27 -11.58 -2.59 1.26
N MET A 28 -12.14 -2.20 0.11
CA MET A 28 -12.43 -0.80 -0.19
C MET A 28 -13.42 -0.19 0.82
N GLU A 29 -14.38 -0.98 1.30
CA GLU A 29 -15.34 -0.55 2.32
C GLU A 29 -14.66 -0.25 3.66
N GLU A 30 -13.70 -1.07 4.08
CA GLU A 30 -12.94 -0.83 5.31
C GLU A 30 -12.02 0.40 5.15
N LEU A 31 -11.43 0.59 3.96
CA LEU A 31 -10.69 1.81 3.66
C LEU A 31 -11.58 3.06 3.77
N GLU A 32 -12.78 3.01 3.21
CA GLU A 32 -13.77 4.08 3.32
C GLU A 32 -14.15 4.35 4.77
N ARG A 33 -14.48 3.30 5.54
CA ARG A 33 -14.81 3.41 6.96
C ARG A 33 -13.68 4.03 7.76
N ARG A 34 -12.42 3.64 7.52
CA ARG A 34 -11.23 4.23 8.16
C ARG A 34 -11.03 5.70 7.77
N LEU A 35 -11.24 6.06 6.50
CA LEU A 35 -11.15 7.45 6.05
C LEU A 35 -12.23 8.33 6.67
N ARG A 36 -13.49 7.87 6.66
CA ARG A 36 -14.62 8.55 7.32
C ARG A 36 -14.40 8.68 8.83
N GLY A 37 -13.86 7.64 9.46
CA GLY A 37 -13.58 7.62 10.90
C GLY A 37 -12.55 8.66 11.35
N ARG A 38 -11.71 9.18 10.45
CA ARG A 38 -10.75 10.24 10.77
C ARG A 38 -11.41 11.62 10.94
N GLN A 39 -12.68 11.80 10.57
CA GLN A 39 -13.50 13.03 10.72
C GLN A 39 -12.82 14.35 10.28
N THR A 40 -11.76 14.27 9.50
CA THR A 40 -10.91 15.40 9.08
C THR A 40 -10.91 15.59 7.58
N ASP A 41 -11.50 14.66 6.83
CA ASP A 41 -11.61 14.71 5.38
C ASP A 41 -13.09 14.90 4.98
N ASP A 42 -13.34 15.83 4.06
CA ASP A 42 -14.64 16.04 3.44
C ASP A 42 -15.08 14.84 2.58
N GLU A 43 -16.38 14.60 2.43
CA GLU A 43 -16.94 13.50 1.62
C GLU A 43 -16.36 13.45 0.19
N ASP A 44 -16.18 14.59 -0.46
CA ASP A 44 -15.57 14.68 -1.79
C ASP A 44 -14.11 14.20 -1.80
N LYS A 45 -13.32 14.55 -0.78
CA LYS A 45 -11.93 14.09 -0.64
C LYS A 45 -11.88 12.58 -0.39
N ILE A 46 -12.77 12.06 0.43
CA ILE A 46 -12.88 10.61 0.70
C ILE A 46 -13.16 9.87 -0.62
N ARG A 47 -14.15 10.31 -1.40
CA ARG A 47 -14.47 9.71 -2.72
C ARG A 47 -13.30 9.79 -3.70
N GLN A 48 -12.61 10.93 -3.77
CA GLN A 48 -11.42 11.07 -4.63
C GLN A 48 -10.30 10.11 -4.21
N ARG A 49 -10.03 9.99 -2.90
CA ARG A 49 -9.02 9.07 -2.38
C ARG A 49 -9.40 7.61 -2.63
N LEU A 50 -10.66 7.23 -2.45
CA LEU A 50 -11.14 5.88 -2.76
C LEU A 50 -11.02 5.56 -4.25
N ALA A 51 -11.40 6.50 -5.13
CA ALA A 51 -11.24 6.34 -6.57
C ALA A 51 -9.76 6.20 -6.97
N LYS A 52 -8.87 6.97 -6.32
CA LYS A 52 -7.42 6.87 -6.50
C LYS A 52 -6.90 5.50 -6.03
N ALA A 53 -7.23 5.09 -4.80
CA ALA A 53 -6.85 3.80 -4.24
C ALA A 53 -7.30 2.64 -5.12
N ARG A 54 -8.52 2.69 -5.69
CA ARG A 54 -9.01 1.68 -6.65
C ARG A 54 -8.15 1.60 -7.91
N LYS A 55 -7.73 2.75 -8.47
CA LYS A 55 -6.81 2.79 -9.61
C LYS A 55 -5.42 2.29 -9.25
N GLU A 56 -4.97 2.56 -8.03
CA GLU A 56 -3.66 2.14 -7.51
C GLU A 56 -3.61 0.63 -7.24
N ILE A 57 -4.70 0.05 -6.71
CA ILE A 57 -4.86 -1.41 -6.57
C ILE A 57 -4.72 -2.10 -7.93
N GLY A 58 -5.27 -1.54 -9.00
CA GLY A 58 -5.08 -2.10 -10.35
C GLY A 58 -3.61 -2.12 -10.83
N ARG A 59 -2.72 -1.39 -10.14
CA ARG A 59 -1.28 -1.35 -10.42
C ARG A 59 -0.45 -2.11 -9.38
N SER A 60 -1.09 -2.75 -8.40
CA SER A 60 -0.41 -3.50 -7.34
C SER A 60 0.41 -4.68 -7.89
N ASP A 61 0.04 -5.21 -9.05
CA ASP A 61 0.75 -6.26 -9.78
C ASP A 61 2.20 -5.88 -10.13
N ARG A 62 2.50 -4.58 -10.20
CA ARG A 62 3.86 -4.08 -10.51
C ARG A 62 4.78 -4.02 -9.29
N PHE A 63 4.29 -4.35 -8.10
CA PHE A 63 5.08 -4.38 -6.88
C PHE A 63 5.64 -5.79 -6.64
N ASP A 64 6.75 -5.89 -5.92
CA ASP A 64 7.37 -7.17 -5.61
C ASP A 64 6.47 -8.01 -4.67
N HIS A 65 5.80 -7.34 -3.72
CA HIS A 65 4.92 -8.00 -2.77
C HIS A 65 3.68 -7.17 -2.44
N ILE A 66 2.56 -7.86 -2.21
CA ILE A 66 1.30 -7.26 -1.74
C ILE A 66 1.10 -7.65 -0.28
N LEU A 67 1.11 -6.66 0.59
CA LEU A 67 0.88 -6.81 2.03
C LEU A 67 -0.57 -6.46 2.36
N LEU A 68 -1.36 -7.46 2.76
CA LEU A 68 -2.74 -7.24 3.21
C LEU A 68 -2.76 -6.67 4.63
N ASN A 69 -3.26 -5.45 4.77
CA ASN A 69 -3.37 -4.75 6.05
C ASN A 69 -4.75 -4.98 6.71
N ASN A 70 -5.11 -6.25 6.88
CA ASN A 70 -6.32 -6.64 7.59
C ASN A 70 -6.18 -6.41 9.11
N ASP A 71 -5.08 -6.91 9.66
CA ASP A 71 -4.71 -6.87 11.06
C ASP A 71 -3.30 -6.29 11.20
N LEU A 72 -3.13 -5.37 12.15
CA LEU A 72 -1.89 -4.63 12.31
C LEU A 72 -0.73 -5.54 12.76
N GLU A 73 -0.99 -6.53 13.62
CA GLU A 73 0.05 -7.46 14.07
C GLU A 73 0.51 -8.37 12.94
N THR A 74 -0.44 -8.90 12.18
CA THR A 74 -0.16 -9.77 11.03
C THR A 74 0.59 -9.02 9.95
N ALA A 75 0.12 -7.82 9.59
CA ALA A 75 0.78 -6.98 8.60
C ALA A 75 2.20 -6.56 9.01
N LYS A 76 2.44 -6.30 10.31
CA LYS A 76 3.79 -6.03 10.83
C LYS A 76 4.72 -7.22 10.67
N LYS A 77 4.31 -8.40 11.14
CA LYS A 77 5.13 -9.62 11.05
C LYS A 77 5.49 -9.96 9.61
N GLU A 78 4.52 -9.84 8.70
CA GLU A 78 4.76 -10.08 7.28
C GLU A 78 5.69 -9.02 6.67
N ALA A 79 5.52 -7.74 6.99
CA ALA A 79 6.42 -6.68 6.54
C ALA A 79 7.85 -6.89 7.04
N GLU A 80 8.03 -7.23 8.33
CA GLU A 80 9.33 -7.53 8.91
C GLU A 80 10.01 -8.70 8.20
N LYS A 81 9.26 -9.78 7.94
CA LYS A 81 9.76 -10.95 7.21
C LYS A 81 10.17 -10.63 5.78
N LEU A 82 9.39 -9.80 5.08
CA LEU A 82 9.71 -9.35 3.72
C LEU A 82 11.00 -8.52 3.68
N VAL A 83 11.15 -7.59 4.62
CA VAL A 83 12.36 -6.77 4.72
C VAL A 83 13.57 -7.61 5.11
N GLN A 84 13.43 -8.52 6.08
CA GLN A 84 14.51 -9.40 6.50
C GLN A 84 14.97 -10.30 5.35
N SER A 85 14.04 -10.94 4.63
CA SER A 85 14.35 -11.76 3.46
C SER A 85 15.03 -10.98 2.33
N PHE A 86 14.79 -9.67 2.23
CA PHE A 86 15.44 -8.80 1.26
C PHE A 86 16.85 -8.40 1.68
N LEU A 87 17.09 -8.20 2.98
CA LEU A 87 18.42 -7.88 3.53
C LEU A 87 19.36 -9.08 3.60
N GLU A 88 18.82 -10.30 3.68
CA GLU A 88 19.58 -11.55 3.68
C GLU A 88 19.99 -12.03 2.28
N LYS A 89 19.54 -11.33 1.23
CA LYS A 89 19.91 -11.56 -0.17
C LYS A 89 21.22 -10.86 -0.54
#